data_AF-A0A9W9BMT1-F1
#
_entry.id   AF-A0A9W9BMT1-F1
#
_cell.length_a   1.000
_cell.length_b   1.000
_cell.length_c   1.000
_cell.angle_alpha   90.00
_cell.angle_beta   90.00
_cell.angle_gamma   90.00
#
_symmetry.space_group_name_H-M   'P 1'
#
loop_
_entity.id
_entity.type
_entity.pdbx_description
1 polymer ?
#
loop_
_entity_poly.entity_id
_entity_poly.type
_entity_poly.pdbx_seq_one_letter_code
_entity_poly.pdbx_strand_id
1 'polypeptide(L)'
;MPLSPQFDTAGLFARDPALWKTAAQALYGANINFTDTYPSNILTIGFQGEDKSELDIVLAQFLANLTAFLSAKASPFELDEHWNNTNPDAPAVSVLLNNTYETVSAKEQGRLVRDPFFRDYGAAHGGRRPHVNPAPLNRWAFGDNSTSTIEEGIANKTRFMDWFNTRVLAHDSKSCSNNLLVYVPRTPEPVYRDTYRTGPQVPKAFSTSRISIMSETPDMVVPIGQVAYHSSITSQTEYLPVTVDLMAAKGCDGMLFSLIQDLYEAGILGISHTGRSHVTPEEVLF
;
A
#
# COMPACT_ATOMS: atom_id res chain seq x y z
N MET A 1 -1.32 -16.96 -9.85
CA MET A 1 -0.43 -17.78 -8.99
C MET A 1 -0.46 -17.15 -7.61
N PRO A 2 -0.94 -17.85 -6.57
CA PRO A 2 -1.02 -17.28 -5.24
C PRO A 2 0.38 -17.08 -4.65
N LEU A 3 0.56 -16.00 -3.90
CA LEU A 3 1.68 -15.82 -3.00
C LEU A 3 1.27 -16.30 -1.59
N SER A 4 0.14 -15.81 -1.07
CA SER A 4 -0.44 -16.25 0.20
C SER A 4 -1.93 -15.90 0.24
N PRO A 5 -2.86 -16.86 0.37
CA PRO A 5 -4.30 -16.55 0.43
C PRO A 5 -4.70 -15.55 1.52
N GLN A 6 -3.90 -15.43 2.57
CA GLN A 6 -4.10 -14.52 3.70
C GLN A 6 -3.73 -13.06 3.40
N PHE A 7 -3.01 -12.81 2.31
CA PHE A 7 -2.51 -11.48 1.93
C PHE A 7 -2.82 -11.10 0.48
N ASP A 8 -3.14 -12.07 -0.36
CA ASP A 8 -3.36 -11.86 -1.79
C ASP A 8 -4.70 -11.14 -2.03
N THR A 9 -4.61 -9.93 -2.57
CA THR A 9 -5.78 -9.13 -2.97
C THR A 9 -5.63 -8.70 -4.43
N ALA A 10 -6.70 -8.84 -5.21
CA ALA A 10 -6.75 -8.28 -6.56
C ALA A 10 -6.94 -6.75 -6.48
N GLY A 11 -6.08 -5.99 -7.14
CA GLY A 11 -6.17 -4.53 -7.22
C GLY A 11 -6.54 -4.03 -8.61
N LEU A 12 -7.02 -2.79 -8.69
CA LEU A 12 -7.31 -2.09 -9.94
C LEU A 12 -6.36 -0.91 -10.09
N PHE A 13 -5.87 -0.68 -11.31
CA PHE A 13 -5.14 0.53 -11.68
C PHE A 13 -5.93 1.27 -12.75
N ALA A 14 -6.16 2.56 -12.54
CA ALA A 14 -6.79 3.44 -13.52
C ALA A 14 -6.09 4.80 -13.48
N ARG A 15 -6.08 5.47 -14.65
CA ARG A 15 -5.54 6.83 -14.79
C ARG A 15 -6.55 7.91 -14.42
N ASP A 16 -7.83 7.57 -14.51
CA ASP A 16 -8.96 8.47 -14.32
C ASP A 16 -9.74 8.00 -13.07
N PRO A 17 -9.86 8.86 -12.03
CA PRO A 17 -10.63 8.59 -10.82
C PRO A 17 -12.07 8.10 -11.05
N ALA A 18 -12.80 8.70 -12.00
CA ALA A 18 -14.17 8.32 -12.31
C ALA A 18 -14.23 6.95 -13.01
N LEU A 19 -13.25 6.67 -13.90
CA LEU A 19 -13.12 5.34 -14.49
C LEU A 19 -12.74 4.28 -13.44
N TRP A 20 -11.96 4.66 -12.43
CA TRP A 20 -11.54 3.73 -11.37
C TRP A 20 -12.73 3.23 -10.56
N LYS A 21 -13.60 4.14 -10.11
CA LYS A 21 -14.86 3.80 -9.44
C LYS A 21 -15.77 2.92 -10.32
N THR A 22 -15.89 3.27 -11.60
CA THR A 22 -16.66 2.48 -12.58
C THR A 22 -16.12 1.05 -12.71
N ALA A 23 -14.80 0.90 -12.81
CA ALA A 23 -14.14 -0.40 -12.89
C ALA A 23 -14.32 -1.22 -11.60
N ALA A 24 -14.26 -0.57 -10.43
CA ALA A 24 -14.53 -1.21 -9.14
C ALA A 24 -15.96 -1.73 -9.05
N GLN A 25 -16.95 -0.93 -9.46
CA GLN A 25 -18.34 -1.38 -9.51
C GLN A 25 -18.53 -2.58 -10.44
N ALA A 26 -17.85 -2.61 -11.59
CA ALA A 26 -17.90 -3.72 -12.52
C ALA A 26 -17.23 -5.00 -11.97
N LEU A 27 -16.09 -4.86 -11.28
CA LEU A 27 -15.35 -5.98 -10.71
C LEU A 27 -16.07 -6.61 -9.50
N TYR A 28 -16.53 -5.77 -8.57
CA TYR A 28 -17.09 -6.23 -7.29
C TYR A 28 -18.61 -6.43 -7.33
N GLY A 29 -19.31 -5.83 -8.29
CA GLY A 29 -20.75 -5.97 -8.45
C GLY A 29 -21.52 -5.55 -7.20
N ALA A 30 -22.42 -6.42 -6.71
CA ALA A 30 -23.21 -6.16 -5.50
C ALA A 30 -22.40 -6.23 -4.19
N ASN A 31 -21.13 -6.63 -4.23
CA ASN A 31 -20.28 -6.76 -3.04
C ASN A 31 -19.60 -5.44 -2.63
N ILE A 32 -19.78 -4.36 -3.40
CA ILE A 32 -19.29 -3.03 -3.05
C ILE A 32 -20.47 -2.09 -2.82
N ASN A 33 -20.39 -1.30 -1.74
CA ASN A 33 -21.37 -0.27 -1.43
C ASN A 33 -20.70 1.09 -1.46
N PHE A 34 -21.19 1.98 -2.32
CA PHE A 34 -20.67 3.33 -2.46
C PHE A 34 -21.43 4.28 -1.52
N THR A 35 -20.68 5.05 -0.74
CA THR A 35 -21.21 6.10 0.13
C THR A 35 -20.46 7.40 -0.15
N ASP A 36 -21.09 8.52 0.17
CA ASP A 36 -20.63 9.90 -0.11
C ASP A 36 -20.51 10.73 1.18
N THR A 37 -20.56 10.07 2.34
CA THR A 37 -20.31 10.67 3.65
C THR A 37 -18.93 10.25 4.13
N TYR A 38 -18.10 11.23 4.51
CA TYR A 38 -16.68 11.05 4.79
C TYR A 38 -16.33 11.33 6.26
N PRO A 39 -15.26 10.71 6.80
CA PRO A 39 -14.78 11.00 8.15
C PRO A 39 -14.28 12.44 8.29
N SER A 40 -14.51 13.04 9.47
CA SER A 40 -14.04 14.39 9.81
C SER A 40 -12.70 14.40 10.55
N ASN A 41 -12.01 13.26 10.64
CA ASN A 41 -10.71 13.11 11.29
C ASN A 41 -9.73 12.43 10.32
N ILE A 42 -8.53 13.01 10.21
CA ILE A 42 -7.46 12.53 9.34
C ILE A 42 -6.26 12.18 10.23
N LEU A 43 -5.77 10.95 10.11
CA LEU A 43 -4.52 10.49 10.70
C LEU A 43 -3.42 10.55 9.65
N THR A 44 -2.29 11.19 9.95
CA THR A 44 -1.20 11.38 8.98
C THR A 44 0.07 10.63 9.35
N ILE A 45 0.68 9.91 8.40
CA ILE A 45 2.01 9.30 8.56
C ILE A 45 2.96 9.83 7.48
N GLY A 46 4.15 10.29 7.87
CA GLY A 46 5.19 10.73 6.92
C GLY A 46 5.05 12.15 6.39
N PHE A 47 4.11 12.95 6.93
CA PHE A 47 4.03 14.39 6.67
C PHE A 47 4.99 15.12 7.62
N GLN A 48 5.94 15.88 7.07
CA GLN A 48 6.85 16.72 7.85
C GLN A 48 6.18 18.06 8.17
N GLY A 49 6.54 18.66 9.32
CA GLY A 49 5.89 19.88 9.82
C GLY A 49 6.51 21.21 9.36
N GLU A 50 7.61 21.19 8.62
CA GLU A 50 8.29 22.42 8.15
C GLU A 50 8.51 22.37 6.64
N ASP A 51 7.97 23.35 5.92
CA ASP A 51 8.06 23.51 4.46
C ASP A 51 9.50 23.80 4.00
N LYS A 52 10.33 22.75 3.88
CA LYS A 52 11.75 22.90 3.51
C LYS A 52 12.07 22.45 2.09
N SER A 53 11.24 21.61 1.49
CA SER A 53 11.44 21.06 0.14
C SER A 53 10.20 21.21 -0.75
N GLU A 54 10.38 21.09 -2.07
CA GLU A 54 9.26 21.04 -3.04
C GLU A 54 8.28 19.90 -2.70
N LEU A 55 8.79 18.77 -2.21
CA LEU A 55 7.98 17.66 -1.73
C LEU A 55 7.09 18.07 -0.55
N ASP A 56 7.66 18.74 0.46
CA ASP A 56 6.91 19.16 1.65
C ASP A 56 5.79 20.12 1.26
N ILE A 57 6.04 21.04 0.32
CA ILE A 57 5.03 21.98 -0.19
C ILE A 57 3.87 21.23 -0.87
N VAL A 58 4.16 20.26 -1.74
CA VAL A 58 3.12 19.46 -2.41
C VAL A 58 2.29 18.67 -1.38
N LEU A 59 2.95 18.07 -0.39
CA LEU A 59 2.28 17.33 0.68
C LEU A 59 1.40 18.24 1.55
N ALA A 60 1.92 19.39 1.97
CA ALA A 60 1.21 20.36 2.81
C ALA A 60 0.00 20.95 2.07
N GLN A 61 0.14 21.31 0.79
CA GLN A 61 -0.95 21.80 -0.05
C GLN A 61 -2.06 20.76 -0.22
N PHE A 62 -1.70 19.50 -0.51
CA PHE A 62 -2.69 18.43 -0.61
C PHE A 62 -3.43 18.23 0.72
N LEU A 63 -2.72 18.16 1.85
CA LEU A 63 -3.34 17.97 3.16
C LEU A 63 -4.24 19.15 3.54
N ALA A 64 -3.85 20.39 3.22
CA ALA A 64 -4.67 21.58 3.44
C ALA A 64 -5.96 21.53 2.60
N ASN A 65 -5.87 21.18 1.31
CA ASN A 65 -7.03 21.03 0.44
C ASN A 65 -7.96 19.90 0.90
N LEU A 66 -7.40 18.76 1.29
CA LEU A 66 -8.15 17.61 1.79
C LEU A 66 -8.88 17.93 3.10
N THR A 67 -8.20 18.58 4.06
CA THR A 67 -8.82 18.98 5.34
C THR A 67 -9.93 20.00 5.14
N ALA A 68 -9.73 20.98 4.25
CA ALA A 68 -10.76 21.94 3.87
C ALA A 68 -11.97 21.27 3.20
N PHE A 69 -11.73 20.40 2.21
CA PHE A 69 -12.78 19.67 1.49
C PHE A 69 -13.63 18.81 2.43
N LEU A 70 -13.00 18.09 3.34
CA LEU A 70 -13.68 17.21 4.29
C LEU A 70 -14.22 17.92 5.53
N SER A 71 -13.93 19.21 5.69
CA SER A 71 -14.13 19.92 6.97
C SER A 71 -13.55 19.15 8.16
N ALA A 72 -12.38 18.55 7.95
CA ALA A 72 -11.76 17.59 8.84
C ALA A 72 -10.56 18.18 9.60
N LYS A 73 -10.16 17.51 10.68
CA LYS A 73 -8.92 17.80 11.42
C LYS A 73 -7.87 16.75 11.12
N ALA A 74 -6.65 17.19 10.78
CA ALA A 74 -5.50 16.30 10.61
C ALA A 74 -4.65 16.26 11.88
N SER A 75 -4.20 15.07 12.25
CA SER A 75 -3.26 14.85 13.36
C SER A 75 -2.22 13.78 13.00
N PRO A 76 -0.94 13.97 13.37
CA PRO A 76 0.09 12.93 13.23
C PRO A 76 -0.32 11.62 13.92
N PHE A 77 0.03 10.50 13.30
CA PHE A 77 -0.22 9.17 13.85
C PHE A 77 1.07 8.37 13.94
N GLU A 78 1.44 8.02 15.17
CA GLU A 78 2.59 7.18 15.48
C GLU A 78 2.13 5.77 15.84
N LEU A 79 2.33 4.81 14.93
CA LEU A 79 1.81 3.44 15.06
C LEU A 79 2.31 2.75 16.32
N ASP A 80 3.62 2.82 16.59
CA ASP A 80 4.26 2.15 17.73
C ASP A 80 3.78 2.75 19.05
N GLU A 81 3.68 4.07 19.14
CA GLU A 81 3.20 4.77 20.33
C GLU A 81 1.73 4.41 20.60
N HIS A 82 0.87 4.50 19.59
CA HIS A 82 -0.55 4.19 19.75
C HIS A 82 -0.78 2.72 20.12
N TRP A 83 -0.02 1.80 19.51
CA TRP A 83 -0.03 0.38 19.88
C TRP A 83 0.32 0.17 21.34
N ASN A 84 1.46 0.70 21.80
CA ASN A 84 1.93 0.50 23.17
C ASN A 84 0.96 1.10 24.19
N ASN A 85 0.38 2.28 23.90
CA ASN A 85 -0.55 2.96 24.79
C ASN A 85 -1.91 2.26 24.89
N THR A 86 -2.37 1.60 23.82
CA THR A 86 -3.71 0.98 23.76
C THR A 86 -3.71 -0.54 23.85
N ASN A 87 -2.52 -1.15 23.89
CA ASN A 87 -2.33 -2.60 24.00
C ASN A 87 -1.11 -2.96 24.88
N PRO A 88 -1.05 -2.48 26.15
CA PRO A 88 0.16 -2.54 26.98
C PRO A 88 0.60 -3.96 27.37
N ASP A 89 -0.31 -4.93 27.34
CA ASP A 89 -0.03 -6.33 27.67
C ASP A 89 0.48 -7.14 26.46
N ALA A 90 0.46 -6.54 25.26
CA ALA A 90 0.96 -7.18 24.05
C ALA A 90 2.45 -6.86 23.81
N PRO A 91 3.19 -7.74 23.12
CA PRO A 91 4.51 -7.39 22.60
C PRO A 91 4.43 -6.14 21.71
N ALA A 92 5.53 -5.39 21.61
CA ALA A 92 5.63 -4.29 20.66
C ALA A 92 5.23 -4.74 19.25
N VAL A 93 4.55 -3.88 18.49
CA VAL A 93 4.03 -4.24 17.15
C VAL A 93 5.15 -4.68 16.20
N SER A 94 6.32 -4.06 16.30
CA SER A 94 7.51 -4.44 15.54
C SER A 94 8.01 -5.86 15.84
N VAL A 95 7.78 -6.35 17.06
CA VAL A 95 8.08 -7.74 17.47
C VAL A 95 6.95 -8.66 17.02
N LEU A 96 5.69 -8.27 17.22
CA LEU A 96 4.52 -9.06 16.83
C LEU A 96 4.49 -9.35 15.31
N LEU A 97 4.83 -8.34 14.51
CA LEU A 97 4.79 -8.42 13.05
C LEU A 97 6.14 -8.75 12.42
N ASN A 98 7.18 -8.98 13.22
CA ASN A 98 8.52 -9.27 12.72
C ASN A 98 8.50 -10.51 11.80
N ASN A 99 8.79 -10.31 10.52
CA ASN A 99 8.79 -11.36 9.50
C ASN A 99 7.46 -12.14 9.36
N THR A 100 6.35 -11.65 9.92
CA THR A 100 5.05 -12.34 9.86
C THR A 100 4.60 -12.48 8.41
N TYR A 101 4.68 -11.41 7.63
CA TYR A 101 4.31 -11.43 6.21
C TYR A 101 5.25 -12.35 5.43
N GLU A 102 6.54 -12.19 5.64
CA GLU A 102 7.62 -12.88 4.96
C GLU A 102 7.55 -14.38 5.15
N THR A 103 7.36 -14.83 6.40
CA THR A 103 7.31 -16.24 6.75
C THR A 103 6.05 -16.91 6.21
N VAL A 104 4.88 -16.31 6.47
CA VAL A 104 3.59 -16.88 6.05
C VAL A 104 3.54 -16.99 4.52
N SER A 105 3.87 -15.91 3.82
CA SER A 105 3.87 -15.92 2.34
C SER A 105 4.92 -16.84 1.73
N ALA A 106 6.10 -16.98 2.34
CA ALA A 106 7.12 -17.91 1.86
C ALA A 106 6.67 -19.37 1.98
N LYS A 107 6.12 -19.75 3.14
CA LYS A 107 5.65 -21.12 3.40
C LYS A 107 4.40 -21.44 2.58
N GLU A 108 3.46 -20.50 2.47
CA GLU A 108 2.27 -20.67 1.64
C GLU A 108 2.60 -20.80 0.16
N GLN A 109 3.48 -19.95 -0.38
CA GLN A 109 3.90 -20.09 -1.77
C GLN A 109 4.69 -21.39 -2.01
N GLY A 110 5.49 -21.82 -1.03
CA GLY A 110 6.15 -23.13 -1.05
C GLY A 110 5.11 -24.26 -1.22
N ARG A 111 4.14 -24.30 -0.32
CA ARG A 111 3.08 -25.31 -0.27
C ARG A 111 2.14 -25.29 -1.48
N LEU A 112 1.75 -24.09 -1.95
CA LEU A 112 0.73 -23.90 -2.98
C LEU A 112 1.28 -23.88 -4.41
N VAL A 113 2.54 -23.49 -4.58
CA VAL A 113 3.15 -23.31 -5.91
C VAL A 113 4.37 -24.19 -6.09
N ARG A 114 5.39 -24.06 -5.24
CA ARG A 114 6.67 -24.77 -5.41
C ARG A 114 6.46 -26.28 -5.39
N ASP A 115 5.80 -26.80 -4.35
CA ASP A 115 5.74 -28.23 -4.10
C ASP A 115 4.92 -28.96 -5.19
N PRO A 116 3.72 -28.47 -5.60
CA PRO A 116 3.00 -29.03 -6.74
C PRO A 116 3.79 -28.91 -8.05
N PHE A 117 4.41 -27.75 -8.32
CA PHE A 117 5.18 -27.54 -9.54
C PHE A 117 6.37 -28.50 -9.64
N PHE A 118 7.12 -28.70 -8.55
CA PHE A 118 8.28 -29.60 -8.53
C PHE A 118 7.85 -31.06 -8.68
N ARG A 119 6.76 -31.46 -8.02
CA ARG A 119 6.17 -32.80 -8.16
C ARG A 119 5.78 -33.07 -9.61
N ASP A 120 5.00 -32.17 -10.20
CA ASP A 120 4.42 -32.36 -11.54
C ASP A 120 5.49 -32.28 -12.63
N TYR A 121 6.45 -31.35 -12.50
CA TYR A 121 7.62 -31.28 -13.37
C TYR A 121 8.47 -32.56 -13.27
N GLY A 122 8.72 -33.05 -12.04
CA GLY A 122 9.45 -34.29 -11.82
C GLY A 122 8.77 -35.50 -12.47
N ALA A 123 7.45 -35.62 -12.32
CA ALA A 123 6.67 -36.69 -12.96
C ALA A 123 6.78 -36.64 -14.49
N ALA A 124 6.74 -35.45 -15.10
CA ALA A 124 6.83 -35.27 -16.55
C ALA A 124 8.26 -35.40 -17.11
N HIS A 125 9.29 -35.21 -16.27
CA HIS A 125 10.67 -35.09 -16.73
C HIS A 125 11.64 -36.06 -16.03
N GLY A 126 11.17 -37.27 -15.68
CA GLY A 126 12.03 -38.35 -15.19
C GLY A 126 12.70 -38.04 -13.85
N GLY A 127 11.99 -37.37 -12.95
CA GLY A 127 12.46 -36.99 -11.61
C GLY A 127 13.32 -35.73 -11.56
N ARG A 128 13.50 -35.00 -12.67
CA ARG A 128 14.25 -33.74 -12.70
C ARG A 128 13.53 -32.63 -11.94
N ARG A 129 14.28 -31.60 -11.53
CA ARG A 129 13.73 -30.36 -10.99
C ARG A 129 13.74 -29.25 -12.05
N PRO A 130 12.75 -28.35 -12.05
CA PRO A 130 12.75 -27.19 -12.93
C PRO A 130 13.82 -26.19 -12.48
N HIS A 131 14.37 -25.44 -13.43
CA HIS A 131 15.16 -24.26 -13.10
C HIS A 131 14.24 -23.14 -12.59
N VAL A 132 14.64 -22.47 -11.50
CA VAL A 132 13.86 -21.42 -10.85
C VAL A 132 14.73 -20.19 -10.65
N ASN A 133 14.15 -19.01 -10.87
CA ASN A 133 14.82 -17.75 -10.62
C ASN A 133 15.34 -17.68 -9.16
N PRO A 134 16.53 -17.10 -8.89
CA PRO A 134 17.08 -17.04 -7.53
C PRO A 134 16.20 -16.30 -6.51
N ALA A 135 15.35 -15.35 -6.92
CA ALA A 135 14.49 -14.59 -6.02
C ALA A 135 13.45 -15.46 -5.27
N PRO A 136 12.60 -16.25 -5.95
CA PRO A 136 11.71 -17.19 -5.27
C PRO A 136 12.48 -18.29 -4.51
N LEU A 137 13.63 -18.75 -5.00
CA LEU A 137 14.45 -19.72 -4.26
C LEU A 137 14.89 -19.18 -2.89
N ASN A 138 15.39 -17.94 -2.83
CA ASN A 138 15.79 -17.30 -1.57
C ASN A 138 14.59 -17.14 -0.61
N ARG A 139 13.41 -16.78 -1.13
CA ARG A 139 12.20 -16.64 -0.31
C ARG A 139 11.71 -17.98 0.23
N TRP A 140 11.69 -19.03 -0.58
CA TRP A 140 11.30 -20.36 -0.11
C TRP A 140 12.28 -20.90 0.92
N ALA A 141 13.60 -20.73 0.70
CA ALA A 141 14.62 -21.11 1.68
C ALA A 141 14.46 -20.37 3.01
N PHE A 142 14.08 -19.08 2.98
CA PHE A 142 13.74 -18.32 4.19
C PHE A 142 12.55 -18.95 4.94
N GLY A 143 11.48 -19.31 4.21
CA GLY A 143 10.32 -20.00 4.79
C GLY A 143 10.65 -21.38 5.35
N ASP A 144 11.46 -22.17 4.65
CA ASP A 144 11.89 -23.51 5.08
C ASP A 144 12.77 -23.45 6.35
N ASN A 145 13.63 -22.43 6.46
CA ASN A 145 14.53 -22.24 7.60
C ASN A 145 13.86 -21.59 8.82
N SER A 146 12.67 -21.00 8.67
CA SER A 146 11.95 -20.34 9.77
C SER A 146 11.27 -21.35 10.68
N THR A 147 11.46 -21.21 12.00
CA THR A 147 10.80 -22.02 13.02
C THR A 147 9.35 -21.62 13.26
N SER A 148 8.96 -20.40 12.89
CA SER A 148 7.58 -19.94 13.04
C SER A 148 6.64 -20.70 12.11
N THR A 149 5.44 -21.01 12.57
CA THR A 149 4.44 -21.71 11.76
C THR A 149 3.57 -20.73 10.95
N ILE A 150 2.82 -21.24 9.98
CA ILE A 150 1.83 -20.44 9.26
C ILE A 150 0.75 -19.97 10.25
N GLU A 151 0.33 -20.85 11.16
CA GLU A 151 -0.71 -20.61 12.15
C GLU A 151 -0.32 -19.52 13.15
N GLU A 152 0.94 -19.51 13.61
CA GLU A 152 1.47 -18.45 14.47
C GLU A 152 1.47 -17.10 13.77
N GLY A 153 1.91 -17.06 12.50
CA GLY A 153 1.90 -15.84 11.71
C GLY A 153 0.47 -15.32 11.46
N ILE A 154 -0.48 -16.22 11.18
CA ILE A 154 -1.90 -15.87 11.07
C ILE A 154 -2.43 -15.33 12.39
N ALA A 155 -2.11 -15.96 13.52
CA ALA A 155 -2.55 -15.49 14.84
C ALA A 155 -2.00 -14.07 15.15
N ASN A 156 -0.74 -13.80 14.84
CA ASN A 156 -0.13 -12.48 15.02
C ASN A 156 -0.77 -11.43 14.10
N LYS A 157 -1.00 -11.77 12.83
CA LYS A 157 -1.73 -10.93 11.87
C LYS A 157 -3.12 -10.60 12.41
N THR A 158 -3.88 -11.60 12.87
CA THR A 158 -5.25 -11.42 13.40
C THR A 158 -5.25 -10.49 14.62
N ARG A 159 -4.32 -10.65 15.56
CA ARG A 159 -4.20 -9.74 16.72
C ARG A 159 -3.99 -8.29 16.29
N PHE A 160 -3.11 -8.06 15.32
CA PHE A 160 -2.90 -6.71 14.79
C PHE A 160 -4.13 -6.20 14.04
N MET A 161 -4.75 -7.04 13.21
CA MET A 161 -5.96 -6.72 12.45
C MET A 161 -7.09 -6.28 13.37
N ASP A 162 -7.39 -7.06 14.40
CA ASP A 162 -8.48 -6.77 15.34
C ASP A 162 -8.22 -5.45 16.08
N TRP A 163 -6.98 -5.23 16.53
CA TRP A 163 -6.59 -3.97 17.15
C TRP A 163 -6.72 -2.78 16.18
N PHE A 164 -6.19 -2.88 14.97
CA PHE A 164 -6.19 -1.78 14.01
C PHE A 164 -7.61 -1.38 13.60
N ASN A 165 -8.47 -2.38 13.35
CA ASN A 165 -9.87 -2.17 12.97
C ASN A 165 -10.79 -1.76 14.14
N THR A 166 -10.30 -1.70 15.37
CA THR A 166 -11.08 -1.26 16.55
C THR A 166 -10.52 -0.01 17.21
N ARG A 167 -9.21 0.24 17.07
CA ARG A 167 -8.49 1.33 17.75
C ARG A 167 -7.95 2.40 16.81
N VAL A 168 -7.87 2.13 15.51
CA VAL A 168 -7.32 3.07 14.51
C VAL A 168 -8.35 3.40 13.44
N LEU A 169 -8.68 2.44 12.57
CA LEU A 169 -9.67 2.57 11.50
C LEU A 169 -10.90 1.73 11.81
N ALA A 170 -11.69 2.20 12.76
CA ALA A 170 -12.93 1.55 13.17
C ALA A 170 -14.08 1.95 12.25
N HIS A 171 -15.02 1.02 12.05
CA HIS A 171 -16.23 1.30 11.29
C HIS A 171 -17.09 2.36 12.00
N ASP A 172 -17.57 3.34 11.24
CA ASP A 172 -18.52 4.36 11.68
C ASP A 172 -19.83 4.24 10.88
N SER A 173 -20.98 4.34 11.55
CA SER A 173 -22.28 4.11 10.90
C SER A 173 -22.71 5.23 9.95
N LYS A 174 -22.09 6.41 10.01
CA LYS A 174 -22.40 7.56 9.15
C LYS A 174 -21.40 7.67 8.01
N SER A 175 -20.11 7.66 8.32
CA SER A 175 -19.04 7.88 7.33
C SER A 175 -18.34 6.61 6.84
N CYS A 176 -18.87 5.43 7.19
CA CYS A 176 -18.25 4.11 7.03
C CYS A 176 -16.97 3.91 7.87
N SER A 177 -16.09 4.90 7.93
CA SER A 177 -14.85 4.89 8.71
C SER A 177 -14.85 6.04 9.71
N ASN A 178 -14.32 5.84 10.92
CA ASN A 178 -14.20 6.89 11.93
C ASN A 178 -13.08 7.89 11.62
N ASN A 179 -12.04 7.43 10.92
CA ASN A 179 -10.86 8.18 10.52
C ASN A 179 -10.55 7.89 9.04
N LEU A 180 -9.93 8.84 8.36
CA LEU A 180 -9.17 8.59 7.14
C LEU A 180 -7.68 8.56 7.51
N LEU A 181 -6.96 7.50 7.20
CA LEU A 181 -5.51 7.49 7.38
C LEU A 181 -4.83 7.80 6.05
N VAL A 182 -4.01 8.85 6.05
CA VAL A 182 -3.31 9.38 4.89
C VAL A 182 -1.81 9.22 5.14
N TYR A 183 -1.09 8.55 4.25
CA TYR A 183 0.34 8.38 4.42
C TYR A 183 1.15 8.63 3.16
N VAL A 184 2.41 9.02 3.37
CA VAL A 184 3.40 9.16 2.30
C VAL A 184 4.12 7.82 2.13
N PRO A 185 3.89 7.07 1.05
CA PRO A 185 4.43 5.72 0.90
C PRO A 185 5.95 5.70 0.67
N ARG A 186 6.48 6.74 0.03
CA ARG A 186 7.90 6.86 -0.32
C ARG A 186 8.26 8.30 -0.70
N THR A 187 9.53 8.65 -0.53
CA THR A 187 10.14 9.81 -1.16
C THR A 187 10.39 9.51 -2.65
N PRO A 188 10.00 10.40 -3.59
CA PRO A 188 10.30 10.21 -5.01
C PRO A 188 11.80 10.25 -5.29
N GLU A 189 12.32 9.23 -5.97
CA GLU A 189 13.71 9.15 -6.43
C GLU A 189 13.76 8.55 -7.86
N PRO A 190 14.67 9.02 -8.73
CA PRO A 190 14.81 8.49 -10.08
C PRO A 190 15.44 7.09 -10.05
N VAL A 191 14.90 6.17 -10.86
CA VAL A 191 15.42 4.81 -11.00
C VAL A 191 15.82 4.56 -12.45
N TYR A 192 17.12 4.65 -12.72
CA TYR A 192 17.66 4.47 -14.07
C TYR A 192 17.80 2.98 -14.45
N ARG A 193 17.59 2.68 -15.73
CA ARG A 193 17.62 1.31 -16.28
C ARG A 193 19.03 0.81 -16.61
N ASP A 194 20.00 1.71 -16.69
CA ASP A 194 21.42 1.42 -16.93
C ASP A 194 22.19 1.07 -15.65
N THR A 195 21.52 1.11 -14.49
CA THR A 195 22.12 0.80 -13.19
C THR A 195 21.94 -0.67 -12.83
N TYR A 196 23.05 -1.40 -12.65
CA TYR A 196 23.02 -2.76 -12.12
C TYR A 196 22.48 -2.78 -10.69
N ARG A 197 21.48 -3.63 -10.45
CA ARG A 197 20.88 -3.82 -9.12
C ARG A 197 21.59 -4.95 -8.38
N THR A 198 21.54 -4.89 -7.06
CA THR A 198 22.00 -6.00 -6.21
C THR A 198 21.14 -7.24 -6.46
N GLY A 199 21.75 -8.42 -6.27
CA GLY A 199 21.03 -9.69 -6.38
C GLY A 199 19.89 -9.82 -5.36
N PRO A 200 19.03 -10.84 -5.48
CA PRO A 200 17.85 -10.97 -4.63
C PRO A 200 18.20 -10.97 -3.14
N GLN A 201 17.56 -10.06 -2.40
CA GLN A 201 17.72 -9.93 -0.95
C GLN A 201 16.58 -10.64 -0.22
N VAL A 202 16.82 -11.01 1.05
CA VAL A 202 15.74 -11.40 1.95
C VAL A 202 14.80 -10.19 2.11
N PRO A 203 13.47 -10.40 2.14
CA PRO A 203 12.54 -9.28 2.30
C PRO A 203 12.83 -8.48 3.58
N LYS A 204 12.57 -7.17 3.53
CA LYS A 204 12.79 -6.25 4.65
C LYS A 204 11.66 -6.38 5.68
N ALA A 205 11.94 -5.94 6.91
CA ALA A 205 10.99 -5.89 8.02
C ALA A 205 9.76 -5.01 7.71
N PHE A 206 8.77 -5.08 8.61
CA PHE A 206 7.52 -4.34 8.56
C PHE A 206 7.70 -2.85 8.23
N SER A 207 6.84 -2.32 7.37
CA SER A 207 6.79 -0.91 6.96
C SER A 207 5.34 -0.44 6.85
N THR A 208 5.10 0.87 6.73
CA THR A 208 3.76 1.46 6.61
C THR A 208 2.91 0.79 5.53
N SER A 209 3.51 0.48 4.37
CA SER A 209 2.85 -0.23 3.26
C SER A 209 2.37 -1.66 3.58
N ARG A 210 2.77 -2.22 4.73
CA ARG A 210 2.31 -3.53 5.22
C ARG A 210 1.14 -3.41 6.20
N ILE A 211 0.77 -2.20 6.63
CA ILE A 211 -0.37 -2.01 7.53
C ILE A 211 -1.63 -2.60 6.89
N SER A 212 -2.00 -2.16 5.68
CA SER A 212 -3.20 -2.60 4.96
C SER A 212 -3.24 -4.11 4.72
N ILE A 213 -2.10 -4.72 4.39
CA ILE A 213 -1.98 -6.16 4.21
C ILE A 213 -2.24 -6.93 5.51
N MET A 214 -1.79 -6.38 6.65
CA MET A 214 -1.98 -7.03 7.95
C MET A 214 -3.39 -6.78 8.50
N SER A 215 -3.91 -5.56 8.36
CA SER A 215 -5.22 -5.13 8.86
C SER A 215 -6.40 -5.45 7.94
N GLU A 216 -6.16 -5.87 6.70
CA GLU A 216 -7.17 -6.07 5.67
C GLU A 216 -8.06 -4.83 5.43
N THR A 217 -7.52 -3.64 5.69
CA THR A 217 -8.18 -2.37 5.37
C THR A 217 -7.88 -1.96 3.93
N PRO A 218 -8.82 -1.32 3.22
CA PRO A 218 -8.55 -0.79 1.90
C PRO A 218 -7.46 0.28 1.94
N ASP A 219 -6.66 0.33 0.87
CA ASP A 219 -5.50 1.19 0.74
C ASP A 219 -5.36 1.63 -0.73
N MET A 220 -5.60 2.91 -0.99
CA MET A 220 -5.69 3.48 -2.33
C MET A 220 -4.66 4.58 -2.53
N VAL A 221 -3.72 4.36 -3.45
CA VAL A 221 -2.70 5.35 -3.81
C VAL A 221 -3.23 6.31 -4.86
N VAL A 222 -3.06 7.62 -4.63
CA VAL A 222 -3.41 8.69 -5.58
C VAL A 222 -2.21 9.60 -5.86
N PRO A 223 -1.97 10.00 -7.12
CA PRO A 223 -1.01 11.04 -7.44
C PRO A 223 -1.58 12.41 -7.03
N ILE A 224 -0.77 13.20 -6.33
CA ILE A 224 -1.17 14.52 -5.81
C ILE A 224 -0.33 15.67 -6.37
N GLY A 225 0.68 15.34 -7.18
CA GLY A 225 1.58 16.32 -7.75
C GLY A 225 2.86 15.66 -8.25
N GLN A 226 3.91 16.45 -8.34
CA GLN A 226 5.22 16.00 -8.80
C GLN A 226 6.33 16.86 -8.19
N VAL A 227 7.56 16.36 -8.21
CA VAL A 227 8.76 17.10 -7.83
C VAL A 227 9.77 17.07 -8.97
N ALA A 228 10.49 18.17 -9.15
CA ALA A 228 11.50 18.28 -10.17
C ALA A 228 12.78 17.53 -9.77
N TYR A 229 13.46 16.93 -10.75
CA TYR A 229 14.81 16.41 -10.60
C TYR A 229 15.60 16.63 -11.87
N HIS A 230 16.93 16.70 -11.75
CA HIS A 230 17.80 16.78 -12.92
C HIS A 230 18.14 15.35 -13.40
N SER A 231 17.72 15.01 -14.61
CA SER A 231 17.95 13.69 -15.20
C SER A 231 19.37 13.56 -15.73
N SER A 232 20.08 12.52 -15.29
CA SER A 232 21.41 12.19 -15.83
C SER A 232 21.35 11.60 -17.25
N ILE A 233 20.16 11.18 -17.71
CA ILE A 233 19.97 10.59 -19.04
C ILE A 233 19.67 11.67 -20.07
N THR A 234 18.72 12.56 -19.77
CA THR A 234 18.29 13.61 -20.72
C THR A 234 19.08 14.91 -20.55
N SER A 235 19.80 15.07 -19.43
CA SER A 235 20.44 16.34 -19.04
C SER A 235 19.45 17.51 -18.94
N GLN A 236 18.17 17.20 -18.72
CA GLN A 236 17.08 18.17 -18.53
C GLN A 236 16.47 18.02 -17.14
N THR A 237 15.70 19.02 -16.73
CA THR A 237 14.80 18.89 -15.58
C THR A 237 13.61 18.02 -16.00
N GLU A 238 13.40 16.94 -15.27
CA GLU A 238 12.29 16.02 -15.44
C GLU A 238 11.49 15.97 -14.12
N TYR A 239 10.37 15.25 -14.11
CA TYR A 239 9.46 15.24 -12.95
C TYR A 239 9.15 13.83 -12.46
N LEU A 240 9.12 13.66 -11.14
CA LEU A 240 8.71 12.42 -10.48
C LEU A 240 7.36 12.62 -9.80
N PRO A 241 6.43 11.65 -9.91
CA PRO A 241 5.13 11.77 -9.28
C PRO A 241 5.26 11.72 -7.75
N VAL A 242 4.54 12.62 -7.08
CA VAL A 242 4.27 12.56 -5.64
C VAL A 242 2.93 11.87 -5.45
N THR A 243 2.92 10.88 -4.57
CA THR A 243 1.72 10.09 -4.27
C THR A 243 1.49 10.07 -2.77
N VAL A 244 0.23 9.90 -2.39
CA VAL A 244 -0.18 9.55 -1.03
C VAL A 244 -1.14 8.39 -1.09
N ASP A 245 -1.20 7.65 -0.01
CA ASP A 245 -2.09 6.52 0.15
C ASP A 245 -3.21 6.90 1.12
N LEU A 246 -4.44 6.51 0.75
CA LEU A 246 -5.67 6.76 1.50
C LEU A 246 -6.20 5.42 2.03
N MET A 247 -6.31 5.30 3.34
CA MET A 247 -6.83 4.13 4.02
C MET A 247 -8.08 4.45 4.83
N ALA A 248 -9.03 3.52 4.83
CA ALA A 248 -10.27 3.58 5.59
C ALA A 248 -10.51 2.27 6.36
N ALA A 249 -11.55 2.24 7.19
CA ALA A 249 -11.97 1.01 7.86
C ALA A 249 -12.22 -0.12 6.87
N LYS A 250 -11.98 -1.36 7.33
CA LYS A 250 -12.22 -2.57 6.53
C LYS A 250 -13.65 -2.61 6.01
N GLY A 251 -13.79 -2.82 4.69
CA GLY A 251 -15.08 -2.82 3.99
C GLY A 251 -15.55 -1.45 3.48
N CYS A 252 -14.78 -0.37 3.70
CA CYS A 252 -15.10 0.98 3.25
C CYS A 252 -14.48 1.36 1.90
N ASP A 253 -14.13 0.38 1.07
CA ASP A 253 -13.58 0.57 -0.27
C ASP A 253 -14.45 1.49 -1.13
N GLY A 254 -15.77 1.29 -1.11
CA GLY A 254 -16.70 2.12 -1.89
C GLY A 254 -16.75 3.57 -1.42
N MET A 255 -16.54 3.84 -0.12
CA MET A 255 -16.39 5.20 0.38
C MET A 255 -15.12 5.85 -0.16
N LEU A 256 -13.99 5.13 -0.17
CA LEU A 256 -12.73 5.66 -0.73
C LEU A 256 -12.82 5.94 -2.23
N PHE A 257 -13.44 5.06 -3.01
CA PHE A 257 -13.66 5.31 -4.44
C PHE A 257 -14.52 6.55 -4.68
N SER A 258 -15.57 6.77 -3.88
CA SER A 258 -16.36 8.00 -3.95
C SER A 258 -15.54 9.22 -3.56
N LEU A 259 -14.79 9.15 -2.46
CA LEU A 259 -13.92 10.25 -2.02
C LEU A 259 -12.95 10.65 -3.13
N ILE A 260 -12.30 9.67 -3.77
CA ILE A 260 -11.31 9.92 -4.83
C ILE A 260 -11.96 10.53 -6.07
N GLN A 261 -13.18 10.11 -6.42
CA GLN A 261 -13.96 10.76 -7.48
C GLN A 261 -14.31 12.21 -7.10
N ASP A 262 -14.80 12.45 -5.89
CA ASP A 262 -15.24 13.79 -5.47
C ASP A 262 -14.06 14.76 -5.35
N LEU A 263 -12.89 14.29 -4.89
CA LEU A 263 -11.65 15.07 -4.89
C LEU A 263 -11.21 15.42 -6.31
N TYR A 264 -11.44 14.55 -7.28
CA TYR A 264 -11.21 14.84 -8.70
C TYR A 264 -12.20 15.87 -9.24
N GLU A 265 -13.49 15.75 -8.93
CA GLU A 265 -14.53 16.70 -9.32
C GLU A 265 -14.30 18.09 -8.69
N ALA A 266 -13.72 18.13 -7.50
CA ALA A 266 -13.29 19.36 -6.82
C ALA A 266 -11.97 19.95 -7.37
N GLY A 267 -11.29 19.27 -8.30
CA GLY A 267 -10.01 19.70 -8.86
C GLY A 267 -8.81 19.54 -7.92
N ILE A 268 -8.96 18.79 -6.83
CA ILE A 268 -7.88 18.46 -5.89
C ILE A 268 -7.00 17.34 -6.44
N LEU A 269 -7.63 16.36 -7.11
CA LEU A 269 -6.94 15.30 -7.86
C LEU A 269 -7.08 15.54 -9.36
N GLY A 270 -6.16 14.97 -10.14
CA GLY A 270 -6.14 15.04 -11.59
C GLY A 270 -6.04 13.68 -12.27
N ILE A 271 -6.24 13.66 -13.59
CA ILE A 271 -6.04 12.47 -14.41
C ILE A 271 -4.54 12.23 -14.62
N SER A 272 -4.11 10.96 -14.55
CA SER A 272 -2.77 10.56 -14.96
C SER A 272 -2.61 10.47 -16.46
N HIS A 273 -1.68 11.24 -16.99
CA HIS A 273 -1.31 11.22 -18.40
C HIS A 273 -0.06 10.38 -18.63
N THR A 274 -0.02 9.67 -19.75
CA THR A 274 1.13 8.84 -20.11
C THR A 274 2.25 9.72 -20.66
N GLY A 275 3.44 9.63 -20.07
CA GLY A 275 4.64 10.33 -20.56
C GLY A 275 4.53 11.86 -20.48
N ARG A 276 3.73 12.39 -19.55
CA ARG A 276 3.52 13.83 -19.38
C ARG A 276 3.59 14.23 -17.93
N SER A 277 3.92 15.50 -17.71
CA SER A 277 3.82 16.11 -16.41
C SER A 277 2.35 16.26 -16.00
N HIS A 278 2.11 16.16 -14.69
CA HIS A 278 0.81 16.41 -14.06
C HIS A 278 0.56 17.90 -13.78
N VAL A 279 1.60 18.74 -13.88
CA VAL A 279 1.56 20.17 -13.54
C VAL A 279 1.78 21.05 -14.77
N THR A 280 2.61 20.60 -15.73
CA THR A 280 2.81 21.25 -17.02
C THR A 280 2.33 20.34 -18.15
N PRO A 281 1.87 20.89 -19.29
CA PRO A 281 1.45 20.07 -20.44
C PRO A 281 2.63 19.42 -21.19
N GLU A 282 3.84 19.48 -20.64
CA GLU A 282 5.07 19.03 -21.27
C GLU A 282 5.23 17.51 -21.19
N GLU A 283 5.95 16.96 -22.17
CA GLU A 283 6.32 15.55 -22.19
C GLU A 283 7.45 15.29 -21.19
N VAL A 284 7.36 14.16 -20.48
CA VAL A 284 8.40 13.69 -19.55
C VAL A 284 9.08 12.49 -20.19
N LEU A 285 10.41 12.56 -20.32
CA LEU A 285 11.23 11.53 -20.96
C LEU A 285 12.04 10.78 -19.89
N PHE A 286 12.00 9.44 -19.94
CA PHE A 286 12.63 8.52 -18.99
C PHE A 286 13.86 7.83 -19.56
#